data_AF-A0A5M4AUU9-F1
#
_entry.id   AF-A0A5M4AUU9-F1
#
_cell.length_a   1.000
_cell.length_b   1.000
_cell.length_c   1.000
_cell.angle_alpha   90.00
_cell.angle_beta   90.00
_cell.angle_gamma   90.00
#
_symmetry.space_group_name_H-M   'P 1'
#
loop_
_entity.id
_entity.type
_entity.pdbx_description
1 polymer ?
#
loop_
_entity_poly.entity_id
_entity_poly.type
_entity_poly.pdbx_seq_one_letter_code
_entity_poly.pdbx_strand_id
1 'polypeptide(L)'
;MLKTDKVFDPEKIDFAEKMAELSDDDLLIALRKRNNYHPKAAKAAINEGIKREIIKSEADLEKEEFNPIPFKRFGLFVRAESQKQAKGILSSLILIMYVFSLIPFLYGGVDIASGDYLMAAKGAILGAITLYFAYRTSKTEKPADAIKLVIVSTLTALYSIYHFWSELDKLGYMEILVIVVIIGLVLFTSINIWQLTRRLRSM
;
A
#
# COMPACT_ATOMS: atom_id res chain seq x y z
N MET A 1 19.44 7.76 15.37
CA MET A 1 18.71 9.02 15.08
C MET A 1 18.18 8.95 13.66
N LEU A 2 16.91 8.61 13.50
CA LEU A 2 16.23 8.66 12.19
C LEU A 2 16.05 10.13 11.83
N LYS A 3 16.62 10.56 10.70
CA LYS A 3 16.25 11.84 10.07
C LYS A 3 14.76 11.73 9.75
N THR A 4 13.94 12.40 10.55
CA THR A 4 12.56 12.75 10.22
C THR A 4 12.61 13.73 9.04
N ASP A 5 12.82 13.20 7.84
CA ASP A 5 12.80 14.00 6.63
C ASP A 5 11.39 14.55 6.42
N LYS A 6 11.30 15.86 6.63
CA LYS A 6 10.30 16.79 6.10
C LYS A 6 8.88 16.63 6.66
N VAL A 7 8.66 17.23 7.83
CA VAL A 7 7.37 17.91 8.06
C VAL A 7 7.17 18.85 6.87
N PHE A 8 6.10 18.63 6.11
CA PHE A 8 5.73 19.50 4.99
C PHE A 8 5.56 20.91 5.52
N ASP A 9 6.54 21.77 5.23
CA ASP A 9 6.53 23.18 5.59
C ASP A 9 6.04 23.96 4.37
N PRO A 10 4.77 24.37 4.33
CA PRO A 10 4.19 25.07 3.18
C PRO A 10 4.80 26.47 2.96
N GLU A 11 5.68 26.95 3.84
CA GLU A 11 6.39 28.21 3.65
C GLU A 11 7.71 28.06 2.90
N LYS A 12 8.30 26.85 2.89
CA LYS A 12 9.58 26.56 2.23
C LYS A 12 9.43 26.02 0.81
N ILE A 13 8.22 25.77 0.35
CA ILE A 13 7.94 25.19 -0.96
C ILE A 13 7.48 26.29 -1.90
N ASP A 14 8.20 26.49 -3.00
CA ASP A 14 7.73 27.31 -4.10
C ASP A 14 6.71 26.51 -4.94
N PHE A 15 5.43 26.73 -4.64
CA PHE A 15 4.35 26.08 -5.38
C PHE A 15 4.24 26.58 -6.82
N ALA A 16 4.73 27.78 -7.15
CA ALA A 16 4.69 28.28 -8.51
C ALA A 16 5.66 27.51 -9.41
N GLU A 17 6.89 27.28 -8.94
CA GLU A 17 7.87 26.45 -9.64
C GLU A 17 7.36 25.02 -9.83
N LYS A 18 6.80 24.43 -8.76
CA LYS A 18 6.22 23.08 -8.81
C LYS A 18 5.07 22.94 -9.81
N MET A 19 4.20 23.94 -9.92
CA MET A 19 3.09 23.92 -10.89
C MET A 19 3.58 24.19 -12.31
N ALA A 20 4.67 24.95 -12.49
CA ALA A 20 5.30 25.17 -13.78
C ALA A 20 6.00 23.91 -14.34
N GLU A 21 6.46 23.00 -13.48
CA GLU A 21 7.04 21.72 -13.90
C GLU A 21 6.00 20.72 -14.43
N LEU A 22 4.70 20.94 -14.18
CA LEU A 22 3.65 20.01 -14.59
C LEU A 22 3.36 20.09 -16.10
N SER A 23 2.98 18.95 -16.67
CA SER A 23 2.36 18.89 -17.99
C SER A 23 0.96 19.49 -17.96
N ASP A 24 0.40 19.86 -19.10
CA ASP A 24 -0.94 20.45 -19.17
C ASP A 24 -2.03 19.49 -18.65
N ASP A 25 -1.88 18.19 -18.92
CA ASP A 25 -2.76 17.15 -18.37
C ASP A 25 -2.66 17.06 -16.84
N ASP A 26 -1.45 17.09 -16.30
CA ASP A 26 -1.22 17.05 -14.85
C ASP A 26 -1.73 18.33 -14.17
N LEU A 27 -1.60 19.48 -14.83
CA LEU A 27 -2.10 20.76 -14.36
C LEU A 27 -3.63 20.80 -14.37
N LEU A 28 -4.28 20.21 -15.38
CA LEU A 28 -5.73 20.05 -15.41
C LEU A 28 -6.22 19.16 -14.25
N ILE A 29 -5.52 18.06 -13.95
CA ILE A 29 -5.79 17.24 -12.76
C ILE A 29 -5.60 18.07 -11.47
N ALA A 30 -4.58 18.92 -11.41
CA ALA A 30 -4.33 19.78 -10.27
C ALA A 30 -5.47 20.80 -10.05
N LEU A 31 -5.96 21.45 -11.12
CA LEU A 31 -7.11 22.37 -11.09
C LEU A 31 -8.40 21.67 -10.62
N ARG A 32 -8.62 20.43 -11.05
CA ARG A 32 -9.76 19.60 -10.60
C ARG A 32 -9.62 19.14 -9.14
N LYS A 33 -8.40 19.12 -8.59
CA LYS A 33 -8.12 18.77 -7.19
C LYS A 33 -7.95 19.99 -6.28
N ARG A 34 -8.13 21.21 -6.78
CA ARG A 34 -7.88 22.48 -6.05
C ARG A 34 -8.45 22.53 -4.63
N ASN A 35 -9.65 21.99 -4.41
CA ASN A 35 -10.33 21.97 -3.10
C ASN A 35 -9.63 21.07 -2.06
N ASN A 36 -8.71 20.22 -2.50
CA ASN A 36 -7.96 19.28 -1.67
C ASN A 36 -6.50 19.70 -1.47
N TYR A 37 -6.05 20.79 -2.10
CA TYR A 37 -4.70 21.31 -1.94
C TYR A 37 -4.62 22.41 -0.90
N HIS A 38 -3.39 22.67 -0.44
CA HIS A 38 -3.10 23.86 0.35
C HIS A 38 -3.49 25.12 -0.46
N PRO A 39 -4.09 26.16 0.15
CA PRO A 39 -4.58 27.34 -0.57
C PRO A 39 -3.53 28.01 -1.47
N LYS A 40 -2.25 28.05 -1.03
CA LYS A 40 -1.13 28.56 -1.83
C LYS A 40 -0.88 27.74 -3.10
N ALA A 41 -0.98 26.40 -3.00
CA ALA A 41 -0.81 25.50 -4.13
C ALA A 41 -2.00 25.57 -5.11
N ALA A 42 -3.22 25.69 -4.59
CA ALA A 42 -4.40 25.90 -5.42
C ALA A 42 -4.30 27.21 -6.22
N LYS A 43 -3.91 28.31 -5.57
CA LYS A 43 -3.67 29.60 -6.26
C LYS A 43 -2.55 29.51 -7.30
N ALA A 44 -1.44 28.83 -6.99
CA ALA A 44 -0.36 28.63 -7.94
C ALA A 44 -0.81 27.85 -9.18
N ALA A 45 -1.61 26.78 -9.01
CA ALA A 45 -2.16 26.01 -10.10
C ALA A 45 -3.12 26.83 -10.98
N ILE A 46 -3.97 27.65 -10.36
CA ILE A 46 -4.90 28.56 -11.06
C ILE A 46 -4.11 29.58 -11.88
N ASN A 47 -3.11 30.23 -11.29
CA ASN A 47 -2.28 31.22 -11.97
C ASN A 47 -1.54 30.62 -13.16
N GLU A 48 -0.96 29.42 -12.99
CA GLU A 48 -0.28 28.72 -14.09
C GLU A 48 -1.28 28.27 -15.18
N GLY A 49 -2.48 27.84 -14.80
CA GLY A 49 -3.56 27.50 -15.73
C GLY A 49 -4.03 28.70 -16.56
N ILE A 50 -4.09 29.90 -15.96
CA ILE A 50 -4.38 31.15 -16.67
C ILE A 50 -3.23 31.51 -17.61
N LYS A 51 -2.00 31.42 -17.13
CA LYS A 51 -0.79 31.75 -17.90
C LYS A 51 -0.60 30.87 -19.14
N ARG A 52 -1.02 29.61 -19.06
CA ARG A 52 -0.98 28.64 -20.19
C ARG A 52 -2.27 28.60 -21.00
N GLU A 53 -3.22 29.49 -20.70
CA GLU A 53 -4.53 29.57 -21.38
C GLU A 53 -5.38 28.29 -21.30
N ILE A 54 -5.09 27.40 -20.34
CA ILE A 54 -5.92 26.21 -20.04
C ILE A 54 -7.25 26.65 -19.44
N ILE A 55 -7.22 27.71 -18.62
CA ILE A 55 -8.39 28.48 -18.18
C ILE A 55 -8.18 29.94 -18.55
N LYS A 56 -9.24 30.67 -18.88
CA LYS A 56 -9.17 32.12 -19.19
C LYS A 56 -9.38 32.96 -17.94
N SER A 57 -10.13 32.45 -16.98
CA SER A 57 -10.40 33.11 -15.70
C SER A 57 -10.72 32.10 -14.61
N GLU A 58 -10.70 32.54 -13.34
CA GLU A 58 -11.14 31.71 -12.23
C GLU A 58 -12.59 31.21 -12.38
N ALA A 59 -13.44 31.98 -13.07
CA ALA A 59 -14.83 31.59 -13.33
C ALA A 59 -14.95 30.35 -14.24
N ASP A 60 -13.93 30.04 -15.05
CA ASP A 60 -13.93 28.82 -15.86
C ASP A 60 -13.86 27.56 -15.00
N LEU A 61 -13.41 27.66 -13.75
CA LEU A 61 -13.34 26.53 -12.81
C LEU A 61 -14.72 25.98 -12.39
N GLU A 62 -15.80 26.68 -12.75
CA GLU A 62 -17.19 26.24 -12.57
C GLU A 62 -17.70 25.37 -13.73
N LYS A 63 -16.97 25.29 -14.84
CA LYS A 63 -17.33 24.44 -15.97
C LYS A 63 -17.18 22.96 -15.61
N GLU A 64 -17.97 22.11 -16.27
CA GLU A 64 -17.97 20.65 -16.02
C GLU A 64 -16.58 20.01 -16.16
N GLU A 65 -15.76 20.52 -17.07
CA GLU A 65 -14.40 20.02 -17.31
C GLU A 65 -13.45 20.23 -16.11
N PHE A 66 -13.73 21.24 -15.27
CA PHE A 66 -12.98 21.57 -14.05
C PHE A 66 -13.73 21.20 -12.76
N ASN A 67 -14.82 20.45 -12.88
CA ASN A 67 -15.58 20.01 -11.71
C ASN A 67 -14.68 19.25 -10.74
N PRO A 68 -14.77 19.56 -9.43
CA PRO A 68 -13.93 18.94 -8.42
C PRO A 68 -14.12 17.42 -8.47
N ILE A 69 -13.02 16.67 -8.64
CA ILE A 69 -13.09 15.22 -8.52
C ILE A 69 -13.36 14.94 -7.04
N PRO A 70 -14.50 14.31 -6.67
CA PRO A 70 -14.78 14.02 -5.28
C PRO A 70 -13.68 13.12 -4.75
N PHE A 71 -13.01 13.57 -3.69
CA PHE A 71 -12.00 12.79 -3.01
C PHE A 71 -12.74 11.61 -2.37
N LYS A 72 -12.65 10.42 -2.96
CA LYS A 72 -13.16 9.18 -2.33
C LYS A 72 -12.22 8.83 -1.17
N ARG A 73 -12.34 9.58 -0.06
CA ARG A 73 -11.54 9.45 1.18
C ARG A 73 -11.83 8.14 1.91
N PHE A 74 -12.96 7.49 1.64
CA PHE A 74 -13.35 6.25 2.29
C PHE A 74 -13.18 5.06 1.36
N GLY A 75 -12.09 4.34 1.57
CA GLY A 75 -11.92 2.98 1.11
C GLY A 75 -10.97 2.27 2.07
N LEU A 76 -11.40 1.12 2.59
CA LEU A 76 -10.52 0.20 3.32
C LEU A 76 -9.32 -0.27 2.47
N PHE A 77 -9.31 0.03 1.18
CA PHE A 77 -8.30 -0.41 0.22
C PHE A 77 -7.48 0.75 -0.29
N VAL A 78 -6.18 0.50 -0.43
CA VAL A 78 -5.22 1.43 -1.01
C VAL A 78 -5.69 1.87 -2.40
N ARG A 79 -5.69 3.18 -2.66
CA ARG A 79 -5.87 3.77 -3.98
C ARG A 79 -4.65 4.61 -4.31
N ALA A 80 -4.11 4.39 -5.50
CA ALA A 80 -3.07 5.23 -6.07
C ALA A 80 -3.69 6.12 -7.14
N GLU A 81 -3.23 7.35 -7.23
CA GLU A 81 -3.69 8.35 -8.20
C GLU A 81 -2.79 8.40 -9.43
N SER A 82 -1.59 7.81 -9.37
CA SER A 82 -0.65 7.70 -10.48
C SER A 82 0.07 6.35 -10.47
N GLN A 83 0.60 5.92 -11.62
CA GLN A 83 1.40 4.69 -11.71
C GLN A 83 2.64 4.75 -10.81
N LYS A 84 3.31 5.91 -10.70
CA LYS A 84 4.48 6.10 -9.82
C LYS A 84 4.12 5.89 -8.34
N GLN A 85 2.99 6.45 -7.91
CA GLN A 85 2.49 6.26 -6.55
C GLN A 85 2.08 4.80 -6.31
N ALA A 86 1.42 4.17 -7.27
CA ALA A 86 1.02 2.77 -7.19
C ALA A 86 2.22 1.84 -7.01
N LYS A 87 3.30 2.05 -7.76
CA LYS A 87 4.55 1.28 -7.59
C LYS A 87 5.19 1.51 -6.22
N GLY A 88 5.22 2.74 -5.72
CA GLY A 88 5.74 3.05 -4.39
C GLY A 88 4.96 2.35 -3.27
N ILE A 89 3.63 2.34 -3.36
CA ILE A 89 2.80 1.65 -2.36
C ILE A 89 2.95 0.12 -2.49
N LEU A 90 2.99 -0.42 -3.72
CA LEU A 90 3.22 -1.84 -3.95
C LEU A 90 4.54 -2.30 -3.31
N SER A 91 5.63 -1.55 -3.51
CA SER A 91 6.92 -1.85 -2.92
C SER A 91 6.87 -1.88 -1.39
N SER A 92 6.14 -0.94 -0.77
CA SER A 92 5.96 -0.88 0.68
C SER A 92 5.16 -2.07 1.22
N LEU A 93 4.07 -2.44 0.54
CA LEU A 93 3.25 -3.60 0.93
C LEU A 93 4.03 -4.92 0.79
N ILE A 94 4.86 -5.04 -0.24
CA ILE A 94 5.71 -6.23 -0.43
C ILE A 94 6.78 -6.33 0.66
N LEU A 95 7.38 -5.21 1.08
CA LEU A 95 8.32 -5.21 2.18
C LEU A 95 7.68 -5.75 3.48
N ILE A 96 6.44 -5.32 3.76
CA ILE A 96 5.66 -5.84 4.89
C ILE A 96 5.48 -7.36 4.75
N MET A 97 5.14 -7.86 3.55
CA MET A 97 5.02 -9.30 3.31
C MET A 97 6.34 -10.07 3.49
N TYR A 98 7.49 -9.47 3.14
CA TYR A 98 8.78 -10.10 3.42
C TYR A 98 9.01 -10.30 4.90
N VAL A 99 8.77 -9.27 5.72
CA VAL A 99 8.93 -9.37 7.17
C VAL A 99 8.02 -10.47 7.73
N PHE A 100 6.75 -10.48 7.34
CA PHE A 100 5.81 -11.50 7.81
C PHE A 100 6.15 -12.92 7.33
N SER A 101 6.72 -13.07 6.13
CA SER A 101 7.15 -14.38 5.62
C SER A 101 8.29 -15.01 6.41
N LEU A 102 9.01 -14.23 7.23
CA LEU A 102 10.07 -14.72 8.10
C LEU A 102 9.54 -15.29 9.42
N ILE A 103 8.33 -14.92 9.84
CA ILE A 103 7.75 -15.36 11.12
C ILE A 103 7.67 -16.89 11.27
N PRO A 104 7.21 -17.66 10.26
CA PRO A 104 7.18 -19.12 10.36
C PRO A 104 8.55 -19.76 10.61
N PHE A 105 9.64 -19.12 10.18
CA PHE A 105 11.00 -19.61 10.44
C PHE A 105 11.42 -19.40 11.89
N LEU A 106 10.98 -18.29 12.51
CA LEU A 106 11.23 -18.01 13.92
C LEU A 106 10.53 -19.03 14.81
N TYR A 107 9.25 -19.31 14.54
CA TYR A 107 8.49 -20.33 15.26
C TYR A 107 8.99 -21.75 14.97
N GLY A 108 9.42 -22.04 13.75
CA GLY A 108 10.03 -23.33 13.42
C GLY A 108 11.28 -23.62 14.26
N GLY A 109 12.03 -22.60 14.69
CA GLY A 109 13.13 -22.77 15.65
C GLY A 109 12.66 -23.23 17.04
N VAL A 110 11.52 -22.72 17.49
CA VAL A 110 10.87 -23.12 18.76
C VAL A 110 10.33 -24.56 18.67
N ASP A 111 9.73 -24.92 17.54
CA ASP A 111 9.24 -26.28 17.28
C ASP A 111 10.37 -27.31 17.28
N ILE A 112 11.51 -26.97 16.66
CA ILE A 112 12.72 -27.82 16.68
C ILE A 112 13.22 -28.02 18.11
N ALA A 113 13.27 -26.96 18.92
CA ALA A 113 13.68 -27.07 20.33
C ALA A 113 12.72 -27.93 21.16
N SER A 114 11.44 -27.96 20.77
CA SER A 114 10.40 -28.77 21.39
C SER A 114 10.33 -30.21 20.85
N GLY A 115 11.16 -30.55 19.86
CA GLY A 115 11.22 -31.87 19.23
C GLY A 115 10.20 -32.11 18.12
N ASP A 116 9.39 -31.12 17.75
CA ASP A 116 8.40 -31.22 16.67
C ASP A 116 8.97 -30.77 15.32
N TYR A 117 9.84 -31.61 14.77
CA TYR A 117 10.48 -31.35 13.48
C TYR A 117 9.49 -31.31 12.30
N LEU A 118 8.36 -32.03 12.40
CA LEU A 118 7.37 -32.09 11.34
C LEU A 118 6.63 -30.76 11.23
N MET A 119 6.27 -30.16 12.38
CA MET A 119 5.61 -28.87 12.42
C MET A 119 6.56 -27.76 11.96
N ALA A 120 7.81 -27.78 12.45
CA ALA A 120 8.84 -26.87 11.99
C ALA A 120 9.03 -26.90 10.46
N ALA A 121 9.09 -28.10 9.87
CA ALA A 121 9.26 -28.27 8.43
C ALA A 121 8.07 -27.70 7.63
N LYS A 122 6.83 -27.95 8.08
CA LYS A 122 5.61 -27.41 7.43
C LYS A 122 5.59 -25.88 7.48
N GLY A 123 5.88 -25.30 8.66
CA GLY A 123 5.98 -23.85 8.83
C GLY A 123 7.03 -23.22 7.92
N ALA A 124 8.24 -23.80 7.89
CA ALA A 124 9.33 -23.33 7.04
C ALA A 124 8.99 -23.40 5.54
N ILE A 125 8.37 -24.48 5.08
CA ILE A 125 7.93 -24.62 3.67
C ILE A 125 6.90 -23.54 3.32
N LEU A 126 5.88 -23.33 4.17
CA LEU A 126 4.87 -22.31 3.93
C LEU A 126 5.46 -20.89 3.95
N GLY A 127 6.38 -20.61 4.87
CA GLY A 127 7.13 -19.35 4.92
C GLY A 127 7.94 -19.12 3.64
N ALA A 128 8.67 -20.14 3.18
CA ALA A 128 9.47 -20.08 1.96
C ALA A 128 8.62 -19.84 0.70
N ILE A 129 7.47 -20.54 0.58
CA ILE A 129 6.55 -20.34 -0.55
C ILE A 129 5.95 -18.93 -0.52
N THR A 130 5.58 -18.43 0.66
CA THR A 130 5.05 -17.06 0.82
C THR A 130 6.11 -16.03 0.40
N LEU A 131 7.34 -16.18 0.88
CA LEU A 131 8.48 -15.33 0.52
C LEU A 131 8.75 -15.37 -0.99
N TYR A 132 8.73 -16.56 -1.60
CA TYR A 132 8.90 -16.72 -3.04
C TYR A 132 7.84 -15.96 -3.84
N PHE A 133 6.56 -16.06 -3.47
CA PHE A 133 5.50 -15.33 -4.17
C PHE A 133 5.51 -13.83 -3.88
N ALA A 134 5.92 -13.39 -2.69
CA ALA A 134 6.14 -11.98 -2.40
C ALA A 134 7.24 -11.42 -3.33
N TYR A 135 8.35 -12.14 -3.47
CA TYR A 135 9.46 -11.78 -4.36
C TYR A 135 9.04 -11.76 -5.82
N ARG A 136 8.38 -12.81 -6.28
CA ARG A 136 7.91 -12.90 -7.66
C ARG A 136 6.91 -11.78 -8.00
N THR A 137 6.02 -11.45 -7.08
CA THR A 137 5.06 -10.34 -7.24
C THR A 137 5.79 -9.00 -7.32
N SER A 138 6.88 -8.83 -6.57
CA SER A 138 7.71 -7.62 -6.60
C SER A 138 8.44 -7.41 -7.93
N LYS A 139 8.75 -8.48 -8.64
CA LYS A 139 9.48 -8.42 -9.92
C LYS A 139 8.56 -8.36 -11.12
N THR A 140 7.44 -9.06 -11.06
CA THR A 140 6.53 -9.18 -12.22
C THR A 140 5.43 -8.13 -12.22
N GLU A 141 5.02 -7.65 -11.04
CA GLU A 141 3.84 -6.78 -10.85
C GLU A 141 2.55 -7.37 -11.47
N LYS A 142 2.53 -8.68 -11.74
CA LYS A 142 1.43 -9.36 -12.42
C LYS A 142 0.31 -9.74 -11.44
N PRO A 143 -0.97 -9.47 -11.76
CA PRO A 143 -2.10 -9.89 -10.91
C PRO A 143 -2.16 -11.39 -10.65
N ALA A 144 -1.69 -12.19 -11.62
CA ALA A 144 -1.65 -13.65 -11.52
C ALA A 144 -0.66 -14.16 -10.46
N ASP A 145 0.43 -13.43 -10.19
CA ASP A 145 1.35 -13.80 -9.12
C ASP A 145 0.88 -13.24 -7.77
N ALA A 146 0.26 -12.05 -7.77
CA ALA A 146 -0.36 -11.48 -6.58
C ALA A 146 -1.53 -12.33 -6.04
N ILE A 147 -2.36 -12.93 -6.89
CA ILE A 147 -3.43 -13.85 -6.41
C ILE A 147 -2.85 -15.13 -5.79
N LYS A 148 -1.74 -15.66 -6.32
CA LYS A 148 -1.04 -16.80 -5.72
C LYS A 148 -0.50 -16.43 -4.35
N LEU A 149 0.04 -15.21 -4.19
CA LEU A 149 0.45 -14.70 -2.88
C LEU A 149 -0.72 -14.67 -1.88
N VAL A 150 -1.91 -14.24 -2.30
CA VAL A 150 -3.12 -14.27 -1.44
C VAL A 150 -3.47 -15.69 -1.02
N ILE A 151 -3.49 -16.64 -1.97
CA ILE A 151 -3.80 -18.04 -1.69
C ILE A 151 -2.81 -18.62 -0.68
N VAL A 152 -1.50 -18.46 -0.93
CA VAL A 152 -0.47 -18.98 -0.04
C VAL A 152 -0.52 -18.29 1.33
N SER A 153 -0.68 -16.97 1.39
CA SER A 153 -0.80 -16.24 2.66
C SER A 153 -2.01 -16.72 3.48
N THR A 154 -3.11 -17.06 2.80
CA THR A 154 -4.30 -17.66 3.43
C THR A 154 -4.01 -19.04 3.98
N LEU A 155 -3.32 -19.89 3.21
CA LEU A 155 -2.91 -21.21 3.67
C LEU A 155 -1.97 -21.13 4.88
N THR A 156 -1.00 -20.21 4.86
CA THR A 156 -0.11 -19.94 5.98
C THR A 156 -0.88 -19.46 7.21
N ALA A 157 -1.84 -18.54 7.04
CA ALA A 157 -2.69 -18.08 8.14
C ALA A 157 -3.53 -19.21 8.74
N LEU A 158 -4.19 -20.03 7.91
CA LEU A 158 -4.96 -21.19 8.37
C LEU A 158 -4.09 -22.20 9.10
N TYR A 159 -2.88 -22.44 8.59
CA TYR A 159 -1.91 -23.30 9.25
C TYR A 159 -1.47 -22.73 10.61
N SER A 160 -1.19 -21.43 10.71
CA SER A 160 -0.87 -20.79 11.98
C SER A 160 -2.02 -20.92 12.98
N ILE A 161 -3.28 -20.72 12.56
CA ILE A 161 -4.44 -20.93 13.42
C ILE A 161 -4.48 -22.39 13.91
N TYR A 162 -4.30 -23.37 13.01
CA TYR A 162 -4.28 -24.78 13.37
C TYR A 162 -3.15 -25.12 14.36
N HIS A 163 -1.95 -24.59 14.14
CA HIS A 163 -0.79 -24.78 15.01
C HIS A 163 -1.03 -24.24 16.41
N PHE A 164 -1.54 -23.00 16.53
CA PHE A 164 -1.78 -22.37 17.83
C PHE A 164 -3.09 -22.84 18.50
N TRP A 165 -3.97 -23.55 17.79
CA TRP A 165 -5.25 -24.01 18.33
C TRP A 165 -5.07 -24.87 19.59
N SER A 166 -4.11 -25.79 19.59
CA SER A 166 -3.80 -26.65 20.74
C SER A 166 -3.13 -25.92 21.91
N GLU A 167 -2.71 -24.67 21.71
CA GLU A 167 -2.03 -23.87 22.71
C GLU A 167 -2.88 -22.70 23.22
N LEU A 168 -4.11 -22.52 22.71
CA LEU A 168 -5.00 -21.42 23.10
C LEU A 168 -5.24 -21.34 24.60
N ASP A 169 -5.34 -22.50 25.28
CA ASP A 169 -5.57 -22.56 26.73
C ASP A 169 -4.35 -22.07 27.55
N LYS A 170 -3.16 -22.04 26.93
CA LYS A 170 -1.91 -21.57 27.55
C LYS A 170 -1.63 -20.10 27.23
N LEU A 171 -2.28 -19.55 26.19
CA LEU A 171 -2.07 -18.19 25.71
C LEU A 171 -2.95 -17.20 26.48
N GLY A 172 -2.35 -16.09 26.90
CA GLY A 172 -3.08 -14.94 27.42
C GLY A 172 -3.86 -14.21 26.32
N TYR A 173 -4.89 -13.45 26.71
CA TYR A 173 -5.71 -12.66 25.78
C TYR A 173 -4.89 -11.72 24.88
N MET A 174 -3.79 -11.16 25.40
CA MET A 174 -2.91 -10.27 24.64
C MET A 174 -2.17 -11.00 23.51
N GLU A 175 -1.75 -12.24 23.73
CA GLU A 175 -1.06 -13.05 22.72
C GLU A 175 -2.02 -13.46 21.61
N ILE A 176 -3.24 -13.87 21.98
CA ILE A 176 -4.31 -14.16 21.04
C ILE A 176 -4.62 -12.93 20.17
N LEU A 177 -4.75 -11.75 20.79
CA LEU A 177 -4.99 -10.50 20.07
C LEU A 177 -3.86 -10.21 19.07
N VAL A 178 -2.60 -10.37 19.47
CA VAL A 178 -1.44 -10.17 18.59
C VAL A 178 -1.47 -11.13 17.39
N ILE A 179 -1.77 -12.41 17.61
CA ILE A 179 -1.87 -13.41 16.55
C ILE A 179 -2.97 -13.02 15.55
N VAL A 180 -4.16 -12.66 16.04
CA VAL A 180 -5.29 -12.23 15.20
C VAL A 180 -4.94 -10.99 14.40
N VAL A 181 -4.27 -10.01 15.00
CA VAL A 181 -3.85 -8.78 14.32
C VAL A 181 -2.81 -9.08 13.25
N ILE A 182 -1.81 -9.92 13.53
CA ILE A 182 -0.78 -10.31 12.55
C ILE A 182 -1.42 -11.03 11.36
N ILE A 183 -2.29 -12.02 11.61
CA ILE A 183 -3.01 -12.73 10.56
C ILE A 183 -3.85 -11.75 9.73
N GLY A 184 -4.60 -10.87 10.40
CA GLY A 184 -5.39 -9.83 9.76
C GLY A 184 -4.55 -8.93 8.86
N LEU A 185 -3.39 -8.47 9.34
CA LEU A 185 -2.46 -7.63 8.59
C LEU A 185 -1.87 -8.35 7.37
N VAL A 186 -1.51 -9.63 7.49
CA VAL A 186 -0.98 -10.43 6.39
C VAL A 186 -2.03 -10.61 5.29
N LEU A 187 -3.26 -10.99 5.67
CA LEU A 187 -4.35 -11.16 4.71
C LEU A 187 -4.75 -9.83 4.07
N PHE A 188 -4.88 -8.78 4.88
CA PHE A 188 -5.20 -7.45 4.39
C PHE A 188 -4.13 -6.92 3.41
N THR A 189 -2.85 -7.09 3.75
CA THR A 189 -1.73 -6.66 2.90
C THR A 189 -1.71 -7.42 1.57
N SER A 190 -1.84 -8.75 1.61
CA SER A 190 -1.83 -9.58 0.39
C SER A 190 -3.01 -9.25 -0.54
N ILE A 191 -4.20 -9.02 0.00
CA ILE A 191 -5.37 -8.58 -0.77
C ILE A 191 -5.14 -7.20 -1.40
N ASN A 192 -4.56 -6.25 -0.66
CA ASN A 192 -4.23 -4.93 -1.20
C ASN A 192 -3.20 -5.00 -2.33
N ILE A 193 -2.19 -5.88 -2.21
CA ILE A 193 -1.22 -6.15 -3.30
C ILE A 193 -1.93 -6.66 -4.55
N TRP A 194 -2.85 -7.62 -4.41
CA TRP A 194 -3.63 -8.12 -5.54
C TRP A 194 -4.52 -7.05 -6.19
N GLN A 195 -5.23 -6.26 -5.39
CA GLN A 195 -6.04 -5.17 -5.93
C GLN A 195 -5.19 -4.11 -6.64
N LEU A 196 -4.03 -3.75 -6.08
CA LEU A 196 -3.15 -2.73 -6.64
C LEU A 196 -2.52 -3.19 -7.95
N THR A 197 -2.03 -4.42 -8.02
CA THR A 197 -1.49 -5.02 -9.27
C THR A 197 -2.56 -5.15 -10.34
N ARG A 198 -3.81 -5.49 -9.99
CA ARG A 198 -4.94 -5.50 -10.94
C ARG A 198 -5.21 -4.12 -11.54
N ARG A 199 -5.11 -3.06 -10.73
CA ARG A 199 -5.32 -1.67 -11.18
C ARG A 199 -4.15 -1.12 -11.99
N LEU A 200 -2.91 -1.48 -11.63
CA LEU A 200 -1.71 -1.12 -12.40
C LEU A 200 -1.78 -1.59 -13.86
N ARG A 201 -2.46 -2.72 -14.13
CA ARG A 201 -2.66 -3.20 -15.50
C ARG A 201 -3.71 -2.41 -16.29
N SER A 202 -4.64 -1.74 -15.62
CA SER A 202 -5.73 -0.98 -16.25
C SER A 202 -5.45 0.50 -16.41
N MET A 203 -4.32 0.99 -15.87
CA MET A 203 -3.83 2.37 -15.99
C MET A 203 -2.79 2.44 -17.09
#